data_AF-A0A831KBQ5-F1
#
_entry.id   AF-A0A831KBQ5-F1
#
_cell.length_a   1.000
_cell.length_b   1.000
_cell.length_c   1.000
_cell.angle_alpha   90.00
_cell.angle_beta   90.00
_cell.angle_gamma   90.00
#
_symmetry.space_group_name_H-M   'P 1'
#
loop_
_entity.id
_entity.type
_entity.pdbx_description
1 polymer ?
#
loop_
_entity_poly.entity_id
_entity_poly.type
_entity_poly.pdbx_seq_one_letter_code
_entity_poly.pdbx_strand_id
1 'polypeptide(L)' 'MKFELNHCSVTARQGQLQFERGDIDTPAFMPVGTYGTVKAMTP' A
#
# COMPACT_ATOMS: atom_id res chain seq x y z
N MET A 1 -10.56 -2.20 -8.05
CA MET A 1 -9.85 -1.30 -7.12
C MET A 1 -10.88 -0.45 -6.40
N LYS A 2 -10.93 -0.52 -5.07
CA LYS A 2 -11.78 0.32 -4.22
C LYS A 2 -10.92 0.94 -3.12
N PHE A 3 -11.17 2.18 -2.75
CA PHE A 3 -10.53 2.84 -1.62
C PHE A 3 -11.57 3.13 -0.53
N GLU A 4 -11.28 2.76 0.71
CA GLU A 4 -12.09 3.04 1.88
C GLU A 4 -11.27 3.82 2.92
N LEU A 5 -11.88 4.86 3.49
CA LEU A 5 -11.25 5.72 4.50
C LEU A 5 -11.76 5.31 5.89
N ASN A 6 -10.85 4.86 6.76
CA ASN A 6 -11.19 4.31 8.06
C ASN A 6 -11.18 5.39 9.15
N HIS A 7 -10.13 6.21 9.18
CA HIS A 7 -9.97 7.25 10.21
C HIS A 7 -9.14 8.44 9.69
N CYS A 8 -9.41 9.62 10.23
CA CYS A 8 -8.68 10.85 9.93
C CYS A 8 -8.23 11.55 11.20
N SER A 9 -7.01 12.08 11.20
CA SER A 9 -6.53 13.00 12.24
C SER A 9 -5.92 14.23 11.56
N VAL A 10 -6.62 15.36 11.65
CA VAL A 10 -6.27 16.59 10.94
C VAL A 10 -6.13 16.33 9.43
N THR A 11 -4.92 16.37 8.88
CA THR A 11 -4.64 16.07 7.46
C THR A 11 -4.23 14.62 7.21
N ALA A 12 -3.93 13.85 8.26
CA ALA A 12 -3.53 12.45 8.15
C ALA A 12 -4.74 11.55 7.88
N ARG A 13 -4.55 10.54 7.03
CA ARG A 13 -5.58 9.61 6.58
C ARG A 13 -5.11 8.18 6.75
N GLN A 14 -5.91 7.39 7.45
CA GLN A 14 -5.80 5.94 7.48
C GLN A 14 -6.95 5.35 6.67
N GLY A 15 -6.63 4.48 5.73
CA GLY A 15 -7.60 3.83 4.87
C GLY A 15 -7.07 2.54 4.27
N GLN A 16 -7.87 1.88 3.45
CA GLN A 16 -7.53 0.60 2.85
C GLN A 16 -7.84 0.63 1.35
N LEU A 17 -6.92 0.12 0.53
CA LEU A 17 -7.09 -0.09 -0.90
C LEU A 17 -7.33 -1.57 -1.17
N GLN A 18 -8.48 -1.91 -1.74
CA GLN A 18 -8.87 -3.29 -2.05
C GLN A 18 -8.57 -3.61 -3.52
N PHE A 19 -7.84 -4.70 -3.75
CA PHE A 19 -7.52 -5.26 -5.06
C PHE A 19 -7.80 -6.75 -5.11
N GLU A 20 -7.89 -7.32 -6.32
CA GLU A 20 -8.11 -8.78 -6.49
C GLU A 20 -6.99 -9.62 -5.86
N ARG A 21 -5.77 -9.07 -5.76
CA ARG A 21 -4.59 -9.75 -5.20
C ARG A 21 -4.40 -9.52 -3.70
N GLY A 22 -5.34 -8.83 -3.04
CA GLY A 22 -5.28 -8.50 -1.63
C GLY A 22 -5.44 -7.01 -1.36
N ASP A 23 -5.41 -6.67 -0.07
CA ASP A 23 -5.67 -5.33 0.42
C ASP A 23 -4.39 -4.64 0.88
N ILE A 24 -4.33 -3.31 0.72
CA ILE A 24 -3.19 -2.46 1.11
C ILE A 24 -3.67 -1.40 2.10
N ASP A 25 -3.12 -1.43 3.32
CA ASP A 25 -3.35 -0.39 4.31
C ASP A 25 -2.57 0.89 3.97
N THR A 26 -3.21 2.04 4.12
CA THR A 26 -2.62 3.37 3.92
C THR A 26 -2.51 4.10 5.27
N PRO A 27 -1.38 4.81 5.53
CA PRO A 27 -0.26 5.10 4.62
C PRO A 27 0.64 3.90 4.34
N ALA A 28 1.03 3.69 3.08
CA ALA A 28 1.92 2.61 2.65
C ALA A 28 3.24 3.16 2.10
N PHE A 29 4.36 2.50 2.43
CA PHE A 29 5.65 2.70 1.78
C PHE A 29 5.98 1.47 0.94
N MET A 30 5.97 1.63 -0.38
CA MET A 30 6.15 0.50 -1.30
C MET A 30 7.63 0.36 -1.69
N PRO A 31 8.22 -0.85 -1.58
CA PRO A 31 9.57 -1.09 -2.07
C PRO A 31 9.61 -0.99 -3.60
N VAL A 32 10.73 -0.49 -4.14
CA VAL A 32 10.90 -0.37 -5.58
C VAL A 32 11.68 -1.57 -6.10
N GLY A 33 11.03 -2.34 -6.99
CA GLY A 33 11.69 -3.37 -7.78
C GLY A 33 12.13 -2.81 -9.12
N THR A 34 13.40 -2.97 -9.47
CA THR A 34 13.91 -2.70 -10.83
C THR A 34 14.34 -4.00 -11.45
N TYR A 35 14.12 -4.16 -12.76
CA TYR A 35 14.44 -5.40 -13.50
C TYR A 35 13.85 -6.69 -12.89
N GLY A 36 12.65 -6.61 -12.32
CA GLY A 36 11.93 -7.77 -11.77
C GLY A 36 12.34 -8.21 -10.37
N THR A 37 13.16 -7.43 -9.65
CA THR A 37 13.58 -7.75 -8.28
C THR A 37 13.69 -6.50 -7.41
N VAL A 38 13.35 -6.62 -6.13
CA VAL A 38 13.80 -5.67 -5.11
C VAL A 38 15.23 -6.04 -4.75
N LYS A 39 16.16 -5.13 -4.98
CA LYS A 39 17.60 -5.41 -4.86
C LYS A 39 17.93 -6.06 -3.51
N ALA A 40 18.61 -7.20 -3.58
CA ALA A 40 19.06 -8.00 -2.42
C ALA A 40 17.95 -8.64 -1.57
N MET A 41 16.70 -8.69 -2.04
CA MET A 41 15.57 -9.31 -1.35
C MET A 41 14.95 -10.42 -2.19
N THR A 42 14.59 -11.54 -1.56
CA THR A 42 13.70 -12.55 -2.15
C THR A 42 12.24 -12.17 -1.90
N PRO A 43 11.31 -12.48 -2.83
CA PRO A 43 9.88 -12.21 -2.67
C PRO A 43 9.24 -12.89 -1.45
#